data_AF-A0A7C7XL94-F1
#
_entry.id   AF-A0A7C7XL94-F1
#
_cell.length_a   1.000
_cell.length_b   1.000
_cell.length_c   1.000
_cell.angle_alpha   90.00
_cell.angle_beta   90.00
_cell.angle_gamma   90.00
#
_symmetry.space_group_name_H-M   'P 1'
#
loop_
_entity.id
_entity.type
_entity.pdbx_description
1 polymer ?
#
loop_
_entity_poly.entity_id
_entity_poly.type
_entity_poly.pdbx_seq_one_letter_code
_entity_poly.pdbx_strand_id
1 'polypeptide(L)'
;MTQNREDYFGSAWLGVIAILFALLFIASHSNEILKQIVVAPVSAVEAGLHADCRADELEEEDLSLQECQLMLANVQIILASSPSWFRPFQIVLSSLGCLLAIASMNAGMSLVQKNKSSQFALVSFVALLLIDIVGFIAAINLGPLLRAQYLWPQIIWIAIHLSLLIPVFALTTKIGTDGVVK
;
A
#
# COMPACT_ATOMS: atom_id res chain seq x y z
N MET A 1 -6.66 -38.16 -9.96
CA MET A 1 -6.93 -37.65 -8.58
C MET A 1 -5.82 -36.74 -8.05
N THR A 2 -4.56 -37.00 -8.34
CA THR A 2 -3.40 -36.20 -7.90
C THR A 2 -3.39 -34.77 -8.46
N GLN A 3 -3.68 -34.58 -9.74
CA GLN A 3 -3.65 -33.26 -10.38
C GLN A 3 -4.69 -32.27 -9.83
N ASN A 4 -5.90 -32.74 -9.50
CA ASN A 4 -6.94 -31.91 -8.85
C ASN A 4 -6.58 -31.50 -7.41
N ARG A 5 -5.66 -32.22 -6.76
CA ARG A 5 -5.18 -31.92 -5.41
C ARG A 5 -4.07 -30.88 -5.44
N GLU A 6 -3.15 -30.99 -6.39
CA GLU A 6 -2.06 -30.02 -6.60
C GLU A 6 -2.59 -28.66 -7.03
N ASP A 7 -3.54 -28.63 -7.98
CA ASP A 7 -4.19 -27.39 -8.44
C ASP A 7 -4.90 -26.67 -7.28
N TYR A 8 -5.58 -27.43 -6.39
CA TYR A 8 -6.25 -26.87 -5.21
C TYR A 8 -5.27 -26.35 -4.16
N PHE A 9 -4.18 -27.09 -3.92
CA PHE A 9 -3.15 -26.67 -2.99
C PHE A 9 -2.49 -25.35 -3.45
N GLY A 10 -2.23 -25.22 -4.76
CA GLY A 10 -1.73 -23.98 -5.36
C GLY A 10 -2.69 -22.81 -5.19
N SER A 11 -3.98 -22.99 -5.48
CA SER A 11 -4.97 -21.90 -5.34
C SER A 11 -5.18 -21.48 -3.88
N ALA A 12 -5.16 -22.44 -2.94
CA ALA A 12 -5.31 -22.16 -1.52
C ALA A 12 -4.11 -21.37 -0.97
N TRP A 13 -2.88 -21.77 -1.32
CA TRP A 13 -1.69 -21.00 -0.92
C TRP A 13 -1.64 -19.61 -1.53
N LEU A 14 -2.02 -19.48 -2.80
CA LEU A 14 -2.15 -18.17 -3.44
C LEU A 14 -3.14 -17.28 -2.70
N GLY A 15 -4.28 -17.84 -2.26
CA GLY A 15 -5.26 -17.13 -1.45
C GLY A 15 -4.72 -16.69 -0.08
N VAL A 16 -3.97 -17.55 0.61
CA VAL A 16 -3.31 -17.21 1.88
C VAL A 16 -2.29 -16.08 1.70
N ILE A 17 -1.43 -16.20 0.68
CA ILE A 17 -0.42 -15.18 0.37
C ILE A 17 -1.09 -13.85 0.02
N ALA A 18 -2.18 -13.87 -0.76
CA ALA A 18 -2.96 -12.68 -1.09
C ALA A 18 -3.54 -12.01 0.16
N ILE A 19 -4.08 -12.77 1.11
CA ILE A 19 -4.59 -12.24 2.39
C ILE A 19 -3.46 -11.56 3.18
N LEU A 20 -2.28 -12.21 3.27
CA LEU A 20 -1.14 -11.66 4.00
C LEU A 20 -0.66 -10.33 3.39
N PHE A 21 -0.51 -10.27 2.07
CA PHE A 21 -0.10 -9.04 1.40
C PHE A 21 -1.18 -7.96 1.43
N ALA A 22 -2.47 -8.33 1.39
CA ALA A 22 -3.55 -7.37 1.59
C ALA A 22 -3.47 -6.71 2.98
N LEU A 23 -3.21 -7.48 4.03
CA LEU A 23 -3.01 -6.93 5.39
C LEU A 23 -1.79 -6.01 5.46
N LEU A 24 -0.66 -6.41 4.87
CA LEU A 24 0.53 -5.57 4.80
C LEU A 24 0.29 -4.28 3.99
N PHE A 25 -0.49 -4.35 2.91
CA PHE A 25 -0.85 -3.20 2.09
C PHE A 25 -1.73 -2.23 2.87
N ILE A 26 -2.75 -2.74 3.59
CA ILE A 26 -3.58 -1.93 4.49
C ILE A 26 -2.72 -1.24 5.54
N ALA A 27 -1.78 -1.96 6.17
CA ALA A 27 -0.88 -1.36 7.16
C ALA A 27 -0.02 -0.24 6.55
N SER A 28 0.57 -0.49 5.38
CA SER A 28 1.37 0.51 4.65
C SER A 28 0.54 1.75 4.31
N HIS A 29 -0.67 1.57 3.75
CA HIS A 29 -1.53 2.67 3.34
C HIS A 29 -2.13 3.42 4.53
N SER A 30 -2.45 2.74 5.63
CA SER A 30 -2.95 3.37 6.85
C SER A 30 -1.87 4.23 7.52
N ASN A 31 -0.61 3.74 7.56
CA ASN A 31 0.52 4.53 8.03
C ASN A 31 0.74 5.77 7.17
N GLU A 32 0.56 5.65 5.85
CA GLU A 32 0.65 6.80 4.96
C GLU A 32 -0.47 7.82 5.20
N ILE A 33 -1.71 7.37 5.39
CA ILE A 33 -2.82 8.26 5.77
C ILE A 33 -2.48 9.00 7.08
N LEU A 34 -2.01 8.26 8.09
CA LEU A 34 -1.64 8.84 9.38
C LEU A 34 -0.51 9.87 9.22
N LYS A 35 0.53 9.56 8.44
CA LYS A 35 1.61 10.50 8.09
C LYS A 35 1.05 11.78 7.48
N GLN A 36 0.15 11.68 6.50
CA GLN A 36 -0.42 12.84 5.83
C GLN A 36 -1.41 13.66 6.69
N ILE A 37 -2.04 13.03 7.68
CA ILE A 37 -2.92 13.71 8.64
C ILE A 37 -2.11 14.41 9.72
N VAL A 38 -1.11 13.73 10.29
CA VAL A 38 -0.30 14.21 11.43
C VAL A 38 0.69 15.29 11.01
N VAL A 39 1.33 15.15 9.85
CA VAL A 39 2.31 16.12 9.33
C VAL A 39 1.62 17.37 8.74
N ALA A 40 0.39 17.70 9.15
CA ALA A 40 -0.33 18.86 8.63
C ALA A 40 0.39 20.20 8.98
N PRO A 41 0.49 21.16 8.05
CA PRO A 41 1.04 22.49 8.33
C PRO A 41 0.13 23.39 9.19
N VAL A 42 -1.12 22.96 9.48
CA VAL A 42 -2.16 23.81 10.07
C VAL A 42 -1.90 24.20 11.54
N SER A 43 -0.85 23.69 12.20
CA SER A 43 -0.58 24.06 13.61
C SER A 43 0.85 24.40 14.00
N ALA A 44 1.89 23.98 13.27
CA ALA A 44 3.28 24.20 13.72
C ALA A 44 4.05 25.19 12.84
N VAL A 45 4.11 24.94 11.52
CA VAL A 45 4.92 25.75 10.60
C VAL A 45 4.21 27.06 10.23
N GLU A 46 2.89 27.04 10.06
CA GLU A 46 2.10 28.24 9.71
C GLU A 46 1.75 29.11 10.94
N ALA A 47 1.81 28.51 12.14
CA ALA A 47 1.60 29.20 13.41
C ALA A 47 2.89 29.84 14.00
N GLY A 48 4.03 29.68 13.33
CA GLY A 48 5.33 30.12 13.88
C GLY A 48 5.70 29.43 15.19
N LEU A 49 5.07 28.30 15.52
CA LEU A 49 5.47 27.46 16.64
C LEU A 49 6.79 26.82 16.25
N HIS A 50 7.87 27.41 16.77
CA HIS A 50 9.14 26.72 16.88
C HIS A 50 8.87 25.35 17.51
N ALA A 51 9.39 24.32 16.86
CA ALA A 51 9.81 23.08 17.48
C ALA A 51 10.08 23.23 18.99
N ASP A 52 9.14 22.82 19.83
CA ASP A 52 9.29 22.90 21.28
C ASP A 52 9.98 21.62 21.75
N CYS A 53 11.31 21.53 21.58
CA CYS A 53 12.11 20.47 22.20
C CYS A 53 12.25 20.76 23.70
N ARG A 54 11.13 20.74 24.42
CA ARG A 54 11.04 21.06 25.85
C ARG A 54 11.76 19.98 26.65
N ALA A 55 12.52 20.38 27.66
CA ALA A 55 13.43 19.47 28.37
C ALA A 55 12.71 18.32 29.11
N ASP A 56 11.48 18.54 29.54
CA ASP A 56 10.61 17.55 30.18
C ASP A 56 10.04 16.52 29.19
N GLU A 57 9.66 16.93 27.97
CA GLU A 57 9.24 16.00 26.91
C GLU A 57 10.41 15.14 26.42
N LEU A 58 11.62 15.71 26.36
CA LEU A 58 12.85 14.98 26.04
C LEU A 58 13.18 13.91 27.09
N GLU A 59 12.94 14.20 28.37
CA GLU A 59 13.12 13.24 29.46
C GLU A 59 12.04 12.14 29.43
N GLU A 60 10.79 12.48 29.08
CA GLU A 60 9.70 11.52 28.99
C GLU A 60 9.85 10.53 27.81
N GLU A 61 10.31 11.03 26.65
CA GLU A 61 10.48 10.24 25.42
C GLU A 61 11.88 9.61 25.26
N ASP A 62 12.78 9.78 26.25
CA ASP A 62 14.18 9.33 26.24
C ASP A 62 14.94 9.80 24.97
N LEU A 63 14.77 11.07 24.62
CA LEU A 63 15.34 11.69 23.42
C LEU A 63 16.41 12.73 23.77
N SER A 64 17.52 12.73 23.04
CA SER A 64 18.46 13.85 23.09
C SER A 64 17.91 15.08 22.36
N LEU A 65 18.35 16.26 22.79
CA LEU A 65 18.03 17.52 22.11
C LEU A 65 18.40 17.47 20.61
N GLN A 66 19.52 16.83 20.27
CA GLN A 66 19.99 16.71 18.90
C GLN A 66 19.08 15.82 18.05
N GLU A 67 18.59 14.70 18.60
CA GLU A 67 17.64 13.82 17.93
C GLU A 67 16.31 14.54 17.67
N CYS A 68 15.80 15.27 18.66
CA CYS A 68 14.60 16.09 18.50
C CYS A 68 14.76 17.08 17.34
N GLN A 69 15.85 17.86 17.33
CA GLN A 69 16.14 18.83 16.27
C GLN A 69 16.26 18.18 14.89
N LEU A 70 16.85 16.99 14.80
CA LEU A 70 17.01 16.27 13.54
C LEU A 70 15.68 15.75 13.01
N MET A 71 14.82 15.21 13.87
CA MET A 71 13.46 14.79 13.49
C MET A 71 12.63 15.97 12.97
N LEU A 72 12.74 17.13 13.62
CA LEU A 72 12.06 18.35 13.20
C LEU A 72 12.57 18.88 11.87
N ALA A 73 13.89 18.92 11.69
CA ALA A 73 14.49 19.30 10.41
C ALA A 73 13.99 18.38 9.28
N ASN A 74 13.89 17.08 9.53
CA ASN A 74 13.35 16.13 8.56
C ASN A 74 11.87 16.42 8.20
N VAL A 75 11.03 16.71 9.19
CA VAL A 75 9.61 17.08 8.96
C VAL A 75 9.50 18.39 8.17
N GLN A 76 10.27 19.42 8.52
CA GLN A 76 10.29 20.70 7.81
C GLN A 76 10.75 20.54 6.36
N ILE A 77 11.76 19.69 6.12
CA ILE A 77 12.24 19.36 4.78
C ILE A 77 11.14 18.66 3.97
N ILE A 78 10.43 17.70 4.57
CA ILE A 78 9.30 17.02 3.91
C ILE A 78 8.21 18.02 3.53
N LEU A 79 7.86 18.92 4.44
CA LEU A 79 6.84 19.96 4.20
C LEU A 79 7.27 20.93 3.09
N ALA A 80 8.50 21.45 3.16
CA ALA A 80 9.02 22.39 2.18
C ALA A 80 9.20 21.78 0.78
N SER A 81 9.45 20.46 0.70
CA SER A 81 9.63 19.75 -0.57
C SER A 81 8.33 19.18 -1.15
N SER A 82 7.22 19.21 -0.41
CA SER A 82 5.94 18.64 -0.82
C SER A 82 5.13 19.59 -1.69
N PRO A 83 4.79 19.20 -2.93
CA PRO A 83 3.83 19.95 -3.73
C PRO A 83 2.46 20.00 -3.05
N SER A 84 1.74 21.11 -3.20
CA SER A 84 0.41 21.29 -2.58
C SER A 84 -0.63 20.24 -2.98
N TRP A 85 -0.50 19.66 -4.19
CA TRP A 85 -1.39 18.61 -4.68
C TRP A 85 -1.09 17.23 -4.10
N PHE A 86 0.13 16.98 -3.59
CA PHE A 86 0.59 15.63 -3.25
C PHE A 86 -0.13 15.09 -2.02
N ARG A 87 -0.36 15.93 -1.01
CA ARG A 87 -1.05 15.53 0.21
C ARG A 87 -2.49 15.05 -0.03
N PRO A 88 -3.41 15.85 -0.62
CA PRO A 88 -4.78 15.38 -0.86
C PRO A 88 -4.80 14.18 -1.80
N PHE A 89 -3.90 14.13 -2.79
CA PHE A 89 -3.72 12.96 -3.66
C PHE A 89 -3.39 11.71 -2.85
N GLN A 90 -2.40 11.78 -1.96
CA GLN A 90 -1.94 10.63 -1.20
C GLN A 90 -2.98 10.14 -0.19
N ILE A 91 -3.71 11.05 0.47
CA ILE A 91 -4.82 10.68 1.36
C ILE A 91 -5.91 9.90 0.59
N VAL A 92 -6.32 10.41 -0.58
CA VAL A 92 -7.35 9.77 -1.41
C VAL A 92 -6.86 8.42 -1.94
N LEU A 93 -5.66 8.39 -2.53
CA LEU A 93 -5.07 7.17 -3.09
C LEU A 93 -4.88 6.12 -2.00
N SER A 94 -4.39 6.51 -0.83
CA SER A 94 -4.16 5.58 0.27
C SER A 94 -5.47 5.03 0.82
N SER A 95 -6.50 5.85 0.94
CA SER A 95 -7.85 5.42 1.35
C SER A 95 -8.46 4.43 0.37
N LEU A 96 -8.37 4.72 -0.95
CA LEU A 96 -8.81 3.80 -1.99
C LEU A 96 -8.03 2.48 -1.97
N GLY A 97 -6.71 2.55 -1.76
CA GLY A 97 -5.87 1.37 -1.60
C GLY A 97 -6.29 0.48 -0.42
N CYS A 98 -6.61 1.07 0.74
CA CYS A 98 -7.14 0.30 1.88
C CYS A 98 -8.46 -0.41 1.53
N LEU A 99 -9.41 0.28 0.89
CA LEU A 99 -10.69 -0.30 0.49
C LEU A 99 -10.51 -1.45 -0.51
N LEU A 100 -9.63 -1.27 -1.51
CA LEU A 100 -9.34 -2.30 -2.51
C LEU A 100 -8.58 -3.49 -1.91
N ALA A 101 -7.73 -3.28 -0.90
CA ALA A 101 -7.07 -4.37 -0.20
C ALA A 101 -8.04 -5.17 0.68
N ILE A 102 -9.05 -4.54 1.28
CA ILE A 102 -10.14 -5.27 1.96
C ILE A 102 -10.91 -6.12 0.92
N ALA A 103 -11.19 -5.58 -0.27
CA ALA A 103 -11.81 -6.34 -1.34
C ALA A 103 -10.94 -7.52 -1.80
N SER A 104 -9.63 -7.30 -1.96
CA SER A 104 -8.69 -8.36 -2.37
C SER A 104 -8.51 -9.44 -1.30
N MET A 105 -8.60 -9.09 -0.01
CA MET A 105 -8.62 -10.05 1.09
C MET A 105 -9.82 -11.00 0.98
N ASN A 106 -11.01 -10.46 0.68
CA ASN A 106 -12.19 -11.28 0.39
C ASN A 106 -11.98 -12.17 -0.84
N ALA A 107 -11.27 -11.66 -1.86
CA ALA A 107 -10.93 -12.43 -3.04
C ALA A 107 -9.94 -13.58 -2.72
N GLY A 108 -8.97 -13.34 -1.86
CA GLY A 108 -8.07 -14.36 -1.31
C GLY A 108 -8.83 -15.45 -0.55
N MET A 109 -9.80 -15.07 0.28
CA MET A 109 -10.68 -16.05 0.96
C MET A 109 -11.48 -16.90 -0.04
N SER A 110 -11.97 -16.30 -1.14
CA SER A 110 -12.66 -17.04 -2.20
C SER A 110 -11.75 -18.08 -2.86
N LEU A 111 -10.46 -17.77 -3.06
CA LEU A 111 -9.48 -18.71 -3.62
C LEU A 111 -9.20 -19.90 -2.67
N VAL A 112 -9.21 -19.65 -1.36
CA VAL A 112 -9.07 -20.71 -0.33
C VAL A 112 -10.29 -21.62 -0.29
N GLN A 113 -11.50 -21.03 -0.29
CA GLN A 113 -12.75 -21.78 -0.14
C GLN A 113 -13.22 -22.49 -1.42
N LYS A 114 -12.40 -22.50 -2.48
CA LYS A 114 -12.74 -23.11 -3.78
C LYS A 114 -14.00 -22.51 -4.42
N ASN A 115 -14.35 -21.28 -4.04
CA ASN A 115 -15.53 -20.61 -4.60
C ASN A 115 -15.17 -20.07 -6.00
N LYS A 116 -16.08 -20.20 -6.96
CA LYS A 116 -15.81 -20.06 -8.41
C LYS A 116 -15.43 -18.65 -8.89
N SER A 117 -15.24 -17.68 -8.00
CA SER A 117 -14.98 -16.30 -8.41
C SER A 117 -13.49 -15.99 -8.59
N SER A 118 -12.79 -16.80 -9.39
CA SER A 118 -11.43 -16.46 -9.86
C SER A 118 -11.42 -15.11 -10.60
N GLN A 119 -12.52 -14.78 -11.26
CA GLN A 119 -12.80 -13.47 -11.85
C GLN A 119 -12.77 -12.33 -10.82
N PHE A 120 -13.33 -12.53 -9.63
CA PHE A 120 -13.30 -11.50 -8.58
C PHE A 120 -11.87 -11.26 -8.06
N ALA A 121 -11.07 -12.33 -7.90
CA ALA A 121 -9.65 -12.20 -7.58
C ALA A 121 -8.87 -11.47 -8.68
N LEU A 122 -9.15 -11.79 -9.95
CA LEU A 122 -8.54 -11.12 -11.09
C LEU A 122 -8.82 -9.61 -11.06
N VAL A 123 -10.09 -9.23 -10.98
CA VAL A 123 -10.51 -7.83 -10.93
C VAL A 123 -9.88 -7.10 -9.74
N SER A 124 -9.83 -7.75 -8.57
CA SER A 124 -9.27 -7.16 -7.36
C SER A 124 -7.76 -6.88 -7.49
N PHE A 125 -6.99 -7.82 -8.03
CA PHE A 125 -5.54 -7.63 -8.23
C PHE A 125 -5.23 -6.65 -9.34
N VAL A 126 -6.04 -6.59 -10.41
CA VAL A 126 -5.93 -5.53 -11.42
C VAL A 126 -6.19 -4.16 -10.80
N ALA A 127 -7.23 -4.02 -9.98
CA ALA A 127 -7.55 -2.74 -9.33
C ALA A 127 -6.42 -2.27 -8.39
N LEU A 128 -5.84 -3.18 -7.60
CA LEU A 128 -4.69 -2.88 -6.76
C LEU A 128 -3.46 -2.46 -7.58
N LEU A 129 -3.16 -3.18 -8.66
CA LEU A 129 -2.07 -2.82 -9.56
C LEU A 129 -2.26 -1.42 -10.17
N LEU A 130 -3.50 -1.03 -10.49
CA LEU A 130 -3.80 0.31 -10.99
C LEU A 130 -3.51 1.40 -9.94
N ILE A 131 -3.88 1.17 -8.67
CA ILE A 131 -3.51 2.07 -7.57
C ILE A 131 -2.00 2.23 -7.50
N ASP A 132 -1.26 1.14 -7.63
CA ASP A 132 0.19 1.20 -7.55
C ASP A 132 0.82 1.97 -8.72
N ILE A 133 0.30 1.77 -9.93
CA ILE A 133 0.75 2.50 -11.12
C ILE A 133 0.48 3.99 -10.95
N VAL A 134 -0.70 4.37 -10.45
CA VAL A 134 -1.05 5.76 -10.18
C VAL A 134 -0.10 6.37 -9.12
N GLY A 135 0.18 5.62 -8.04
CA GLY A 135 1.15 6.02 -7.03
C GLY A 135 2.57 6.16 -7.59
N PHE A 136 2.97 5.28 -8.50
CA PHE A 136 4.29 5.31 -9.14
C PHE A 136 4.45 6.53 -10.03
N ILE A 137 3.44 6.83 -10.84
CA ILE A 137 3.39 8.02 -11.69
C ILE A 137 3.49 9.27 -10.82
N ALA A 138 2.80 9.32 -9.67
CA ALA A 138 2.96 10.44 -8.75
C ALA A 138 4.40 10.53 -8.23
N ALA A 139 4.98 9.42 -7.74
CA ALA A 139 6.32 9.38 -7.16
C ALA A 139 7.42 9.86 -8.11
N ILE A 140 7.40 9.47 -9.39
CA ILE A 140 8.40 9.93 -10.38
C ILE A 140 8.30 11.43 -10.68
N ASN A 141 7.13 12.03 -10.48
CA ASN A 141 6.90 13.47 -10.66
C ASN A 141 7.19 14.31 -9.41
N LEU A 142 7.56 13.69 -8.29
CA LEU A 142 7.98 14.41 -7.07
C LEU A 142 9.42 14.92 -7.15
N GLY A 143 9.76 15.87 -6.29
CA GLY A 143 11.14 16.30 -6.05
C GLY A 143 12.02 15.15 -5.50
N PRO A 144 13.36 15.28 -5.57
CA PRO A 144 14.28 14.17 -5.32
C PRO A 144 14.15 13.56 -3.91
N LEU A 145 13.88 14.38 -2.89
CA LEU A 145 13.74 13.92 -1.51
C LEU A 145 12.51 13.02 -1.32
N LEU A 146 11.34 13.47 -1.75
CA LEU A 146 10.11 12.67 -1.69
C LEU A 146 10.18 11.47 -2.63
N ARG A 147 10.73 11.65 -3.83
CA ARG A 147 10.94 10.55 -4.77
C ARG A 147 11.76 9.42 -4.14
N ALA A 148 12.83 9.73 -3.41
CA ALA A 148 13.62 8.72 -2.71
C ALA A 148 12.82 7.94 -1.65
N GLN A 149 11.85 8.60 -1.00
CA GLN A 149 10.98 7.97 0.01
C GLN A 149 9.90 7.07 -0.61
N TYR A 150 9.28 7.49 -1.72
CA TYR A 150 8.09 6.84 -2.27
C TYR A 150 8.35 5.89 -3.43
N LEU A 151 9.41 6.13 -4.23
CA LEU A 151 9.64 5.37 -5.47
C LEU A 151 9.87 3.88 -5.19
N TRP A 152 10.72 3.56 -4.21
CA TRP A 152 11.09 2.17 -3.96
C TRP A 152 9.94 1.33 -3.39
N PRO A 153 9.25 1.80 -2.32
CA PRO A 153 8.06 1.12 -1.82
C PRO A 153 7.02 0.87 -2.92
N GLN A 154 6.84 1.83 -3.83
CA GLN A 154 5.85 1.71 -4.88
C GLN A 154 6.20 0.63 -5.91
N ILE A 155 7.47 0.50 -6.32
CA ILE A 155 7.88 -0.56 -7.24
C ILE A 155 7.75 -1.94 -6.57
N ILE A 156 8.02 -2.04 -5.27
CA ILE A 156 7.84 -3.29 -4.51
C ILE A 156 6.37 -3.72 -4.55
N TRP A 157 5.44 -2.80 -4.31
CA TRP A 157 4.01 -3.12 -4.38
C TRP A 157 3.54 -3.52 -5.78
N ILE A 158 4.01 -2.82 -6.83
CA ILE A 158 3.77 -3.23 -8.23
C ILE A 158 4.23 -4.67 -8.45
N ALA A 159 5.44 -5.02 -8.01
CA ALA A 159 5.99 -6.36 -8.18
C ALA A 159 5.16 -7.42 -7.43
N ILE A 160 4.73 -7.12 -6.20
CA ILE A 160 3.88 -8.02 -5.41
C ILE A 160 2.54 -8.24 -6.12
N HIS A 161 1.82 -7.18 -6.50
CA HIS A 161 0.52 -7.34 -7.14
C HIS A 161 0.61 -7.99 -8.54
N LEU A 162 1.67 -7.74 -9.30
CA LEU A 162 1.96 -8.49 -10.53
C LEU A 162 2.17 -9.98 -10.25
N SER A 163 2.94 -10.32 -9.21
CA SER A 163 3.22 -11.71 -8.85
C SER A 163 1.97 -12.48 -8.41
N LEU A 164 0.97 -11.78 -7.84
CA LEU A 164 -0.33 -12.35 -7.49
C LEU A 164 -1.27 -12.42 -8.71
N LEU A 165 -1.20 -11.43 -9.61
CA LEU A 165 -2.05 -11.33 -10.78
C LEU A 165 -1.77 -12.43 -11.80
N ILE A 166 -0.49 -12.72 -12.08
CA ILE A 166 -0.05 -13.73 -13.06
C ILE A 166 -0.70 -15.11 -12.84
N PRO A 167 -0.59 -15.74 -11.65
CA PRO A 167 -1.18 -17.05 -11.41
C PRO A 167 -2.71 -17.02 -11.41
N VAL A 168 -3.34 -15.95 -10.93
CA VAL A 168 -4.82 -15.81 -11.00
C VAL A 168 -5.30 -15.68 -12.44
N PHE A 169 -4.56 -14.96 -13.30
CA PHE A 169 -4.87 -14.88 -14.72
C PHE A 169 -4.83 -16.27 -15.37
N ALA A 170 -3.78 -17.05 -15.10
CA ALA A 170 -3.66 -18.44 -15.60
C ALA A 170 -4.79 -19.36 -15.09
N LEU A 171 -5.20 -19.23 -13.82
CA LEU A 171 -6.34 -19.97 -13.26
C LEU A 171 -7.65 -19.59 -13.96
N THR A 172 -7.84 -18.31 -14.25
CA THR A 172 -9.07 -17.79 -14.84
C THR A 172 -9.23 -18.22 -16.30
N THR A 173 -8.15 -18.23 -17.08
CA THR A 173 -8.18 -18.71 -18.47
C THR A 173 -8.40 -20.22 -18.56
N LYS A 174 -7.79 -21.02 -17.67
CA LYS A 174 -7.99 -22.48 -17.59
C LYS A 174 -9.46 -22.86 -17.32
N ILE A 175 -10.13 -22.13 -16.42
CA ILE A 175 -11.57 -22.34 -16.14
C ILE A 175 -12.43 -21.97 -17.35
N GLY A 176 -12.04 -20.95 -18.12
CA GLY A 176 -12.73 -20.54 -19.35
C GLY A 176 -12.67 -21.60 -20.45
N THR A 177 -11.55 -22.31 -20.59
CA THR A 177 -11.40 -23.37 -21.59
C THR A 177 -12.14 -24.66 -21.22
N ASP A 178 -12.14 -25.03 -19.93
CA ASP A 178 -12.82 -26.24 -19.45
C ASP A 178 -14.36 -26.11 -19.50
N GLY A 179 -14.89 -24.89 -19.55
CA GLY A 179 -16.32 -24.62 -19.69
C GLY A 179 -16.86 -24.64 -21.14
N VAL A 180 -15.97 -24.63 -22.14
CA VAL A 180 -16.32 -24.66 -23.57
C VAL A 180 -16.38 -26.10 -24.12
N VAL A 181 -15.79 -27.06 -23.40
CA VAL A 181 -15.96 -28.49 -23.69
C VAL A 181 -17.20 -29.01 -22.98
N LYS A 182 -18.37 -28.77 -23.59
CA LYS A 182 -19.59 -29.53 -23.34
C LYS A 182 -20.11 -30.11 -24.63
#